data_AF-A0A1G5IRV8-F1
#
_entry.id   AF-A0A1G5IRV8-F1
#
_cell.length_a   1.000
_cell.length_b   1.000
_cell.length_c   1.000
_cell.angle_alpha   90.00
_cell.angle_beta   90.00
_cell.angle_gamma   90.00
#
_symmetry.space_group_name_H-M   'P 1'
#
loop_
_entity.id
_entity.type
_entity.pdbx_description
1 polymer ?
#
loop_
_entity_poly.entity_id
_entity_poly.type
_entity_poly.pdbx_seq_one_letter_code
_entity_poly.pdbx_strand_id
1 'polypeptide(L)' 'MALQRTAPGRFKERGLVFKDRGASYNTVVGVGDITGDGRADIIERASAGKLFRNNDHGKGSFSSRTQIATGLQGCKGIF' A
#
# COMPACT_ATOMS: atom_id res chain seq x y z
N MET A 1 1.22 17.99 33.01
CA MET A 1 0.85 16.95 32.04
C MET A 1 0.51 17.65 30.73
N ALA A 2 1.49 17.78 29.82
CA ALA A 2 1.35 18.63 28.64
C ALA A 2 0.77 17.84 27.46
N LEU A 3 -0.41 18.25 27.01
CA LEU A 3 -1.00 17.83 25.74
C LEU A 3 -0.15 18.44 24.61
N GLN A 4 0.61 17.62 23.89
CA GLN A 4 1.21 18.04 22.62
C GLN A 4 0.11 18.14 21.56
N ARG A 5 -0.54 19.30 21.47
CA ARG A 5 -1.32 19.70 20.29
C ARG A 5 -0.34 20.28 19.26
N THR A 6 -0.24 19.64 18.11
CA THR A 6 0.39 20.24 16.93
C THR A 6 -0.41 21.47 16.47
N ALA A 7 0.32 22.48 15.98
CA ALA A 7 -0.16 23.75 15.41
C ALA A 7 -1.26 23.56 14.33
N PRO A 8 -2.00 24.60 13.88
CA PRO A 8 -3.28 24.46 13.19
C PRO A 8 -3.19 23.42 12.07
N GLY A 9 -3.90 22.31 12.27
CA GLY A 9 -3.64 21.01 11.65
C GLY A 9 -3.69 21.00 10.13
N ARG A 10 -2.56 21.28 9.50
CA ARG A 10 -2.36 21.05 8.07
C ARG A 10 -1.74 19.68 7.86
N PHE A 11 -2.29 18.91 6.94
CA PHE A 11 -1.62 17.72 6.45
C PHE A 11 -0.25 18.11 5.87
N LYS A 12 0.75 17.24 6.06
CA LYS A 12 2.04 17.38 5.38
C LYS A 12 1.84 17.32 3.86
N GLU A 13 2.80 17.86 3.12
CA GLU A 13 2.89 17.64 1.68
C GLU A 13 2.82 16.15 1.35
N ARG A 14 2.12 15.79 0.27
CA ARG A 14 2.01 14.40 -0.15
C ARG A 14 3.31 13.94 -0.81
N GLY A 15 3.84 12.82 -0.33
CA GLY A 15 4.92 12.10 -1.00
C GLY A 15 4.39 11.10 -2.03
N LEU A 16 5.07 10.99 -3.17
CA LEU A 16 4.79 9.94 -4.15
C LEU A 16 5.29 8.59 -3.62
N VAL A 17 4.40 7.60 -3.53
CA VAL A 17 4.74 6.24 -3.07
C VAL A 17 5.10 5.31 -4.23
N PHE A 18 4.40 5.44 -5.37
CA PHE A 18 4.63 4.64 -6.57
C PHE A 18 4.82 5.51 -7.80
N LYS A 19 5.99 5.42 -8.41
CA LYS A 19 6.25 5.99 -9.73
C LYS A 19 5.82 4.98 -10.81
N ASP A 20 5.14 5.44 -11.84
CA ASP A 20 4.82 4.70 -13.07
C ASP A 20 3.94 3.42 -12.92
N ARG A 21 3.22 3.24 -11.80
CA ARG A 21 2.33 2.07 -11.61
C ARG A 21 0.95 2.18 -12.31
N GLY A 22 0.56 3.37 -12.77
CA GLY A 22 -0.73 3.73 -13.40
C GLY A 22 -1.62 2.63 -13.99
N ALA A 23 -1.85 2.62 -15.31
CA ALA A 23 -2.87 1.78 -15.98
C ALA A 23 -2.76 0.26 -15.70
N SER A 24 -1.58 -0.19 -15.29
CA SER A 24 -1.29 -1.59 -14.99
C SER A 24 -1.81 -2.05 -13.63
N TYR A 25 -2.09 -1.13 -12.69
CA TYR A 25 -2.56 -1.41 -11.33
C TYR A 25 -3.78 -0.57 -10.99
N ASN A 26 -4.90 -1.23 -10.69
CA ASN A 26 -6.20 -0.59 -10.55
C ASN A 26 -6.70 -0.51 -9.10
N THR A 27 -5.99 -1.10 -8.13
CA THR A 27 -6.38 -1.08 -6.72
C THR A 27 -5.17 -1.25 -5.81
N VAL A 28 -5.17 -0.52 -4.69
CA VAL A 28 -4.18 -0.61 -3.60
C VAL A 28 -4.93 -0.61 -2.26
N VAL A 29 -4.59 -1.54 -1.37
CA VAL A 29 -5.22 -1.69 -0.04
C VAL A 29 -4.14 -1.93 1.02
N GLY A 30 -4.24 -1.24 2.15
CA GLY A 30 -3.44 -1.57 3.34
C GLY A 30 -4.06 -2.72 4.10
N VAL A 31 -3.26 -3.73 4.46
CA VAL A 31 -3.75 -4.99 5.07
C VAL A 31 -3.23 -5.25 6.48
N GLY A 32 -2.51 -4.28 7.07
CA GLY A 32 -1.78 -4.50 8.32
C GLY A 32 -0.51 -5.32 8.10
N ASP A 33 0.10 -5.80 9.18
CA ASP A 33 1.30 -6.65 9.11
C ASP A 33 0.89 -8.11 8.90
N ILE A 34 1.04 -8.60 7.67
CA ILE A 34 0.76 -10.00 7.29
C ILE A 34 2.04 -10.80 7.09
N THR A 35 3.21 -10.22 7.38
CA THR A 35 4.51 -10.89 7.27
C THR A 35 5.21 -11.12 8.60
N GLY A 36 4.76 -10.46 9.66
CA GLY A 36 5.31 -10.56 11.01
C GLY A 36 6.59 -9.76 11.22
N ASP A 37 6.89 -8.78 10.37
CA ASP A 37 8.10 -7.95 10.47
C ASP A 37 7.89 -6.67 11.32
N GLY A 38 6.69 -6.52 11.89
CA GLY A 38 6.29 -5.39 12.72
C GLY A 38 5.89 -4.16 11.92
N ARG A 39 5.67 -4.27 10.60
CA ARG A 39 5.36 -3.15 9.70
C ARG A 39 4.13 -3.48 8.86
N ALA A 40 3.35 -2.45 8.56
CA ALA A 40 2.14 -2.64 7.77
C ALA A 40 2.48 -2.92 6.29
N ASP A 41 1.87 -3.95 5.73
CA ASP A 41 1.93 -4.32 4.32
C ASP A 41 0.81 -3.67 3.52
N ILE A 42 1.01 -3.66 2.19
CA ILE A 42 -0.04 -3.37 1.22
C ILE A 42 -0.20 -4.49 0.20
N ILE A 43 -1.42 -4.64 -0.30
CA ILE A 43 -1.73 -5.45 -1.47
C ILE A 43 -2.10 -4.53 -2.64
N GLU A 44 -1.50 -4.79 -3.78
CA GLU A 44 -1.90 -4.18 -5.05
C GLU A 44 -2.53 -5.21 -5.98
N ARG A 45 -3.51 -4.77 -6.75
CA ARG A 45 -4.06 -5.54 -7.86
C ARG A 45 -3.66 -4.94 -9.19
N ALA A 46 -3.02 -5.76 -10.02
CA ALA A 46 -2.83 -5.46 -11.43
C ALA A 46 -4.15 -5.58 -12.20
N SER A 47 -4.34 -4.78 -13.24
CA SER A 47 -5.53 -4.82 -14.11
C SER A 47 -5.81 -6.20 -14.70
N ALA A 48 -4.76 -7.01 -14.89
CA ALA A 48 -4.85 -8.42 -15.29
C ALA A 48 -5.30 -9.39 -14.18
N GLY A 49 -5.72 -8.90 -13.01
CA GLY A 49 -6.22 -9.72 -11.90
C GLY A 49 -5.15 -10.40 -11.04
N LYS A 50 -3.88 -10.01 -11.16
CA LYS A 50 -2.79 -10.50 -10.30
C LYS A 50 -2.72 -9.68 -9.02
N LEU A 51 -2.56 -10.34 -7.87
CA LEU A 51 -2.31 -9.68 -6.59
C LEU A 51 -0.84 -9.73 -6.23
N PHE A 52 -0.34 -8.61 -5.73
CA PHE A 52 1.03 -8.47 -5.26
C PHE A 52 1.05 -7.89 -3.84
N ARG A 53 1.73 -8.59 -2.93
CA ARG A 53 2.12 -8.05 -1.62
C ARG A 53 3.36 -7.17 -1.78
N ASN A 54 3.37 -6.03 -1.11
CA ASN A 54 4.52 -5.16 -1.00
C ASN A 54 4.77 -4.88 0.49
N ASN A 55 5.99 -5.16 0.96
CA ASN A 55 6.35 -5.00 2.37
C ASN A 55 6.92 -3.61 2.60
N ASP A 56 6.62 -2.98 3.73
CA ASP A 56 7.26 -1.71 4.10
C ASP A 56 8.67 -1.97 4.65
N HIS A 57 9.69 -1.37 4.05
CA HIS A 57 11.05 -1.41 4.60
C HIS A 57 11.38 -0.19 5.48
N GLY A 58 10.36 0.59 5.86
CA GLY A 58 10.34 1.72 6.80
C GLY A 58 11.28 2.86 6.44
N LYS A 59 11.47 3.06 5.13
CA LYS A 59 12.11 4.28 4.61
C LYS A 59 11.10 5.12 3.81
N GLY A 60 9.80 4.90 4.06
CA GLY A 60 8.71 5.55 3.31
C GLY A 60 8.49 4.97 1.91
N SER A 61 8.97 3.76 1.64
CA SER A 61 8.73 3.03 0.39
C SER A 61 8.64 1.52 0.64
N PHE A 62 8.14 0.81 -0.36
CA PHE A 62 7.89 -0.63 -0.28
C PHE A 62 8.93 -1.45 -1.04
N SER A 63 9.13 -2.69 -0.61
CA SER A 63 10.01 -3.68 -1.22
C SER A 63 9.54 -4.13 -2.61
N SER A 64 10.31 -5.05 -3.22
CA SER A 64 9.88 -5.71 -4.46
C SER A 64 8.57 -6.49 -4.26
N ARG A 65 7.70 -6.41 -5.26
CA ARG A 65 6.40 -7.10 -5.27
C ARG A 65 6.57 -8.62 -5.20
N THR A 66 5.84 -9.26 -4.29
CA THR A 66 5.65 -10.72 -4.27
C THR A 66 4.26 -11.05 -4.79
N GLN A 67 4.14 -11.83 -5.87
CA GLN A 67 2.82 -12.25 -6.39
C GLN A 67 2.20 -13.30 -5.44
N ILE A 68 0.95 -13.08 -5.04
CA ILE A 68 0.26 -13.96 -4.07
C ILE A 68 -1.02 -14.59 -4.62
N ALA A 69 -1.60 -14.04 -5.70
CA ALA A 69 -2.79 -14.60 -6.35
C ALA A 69 -2.91 -14.17 -7.81
N THR A 70 -3.79 -14.85 -8.54
CA THR A 70 -4.19 -14.55 -9.93
C THR A 70 -5.70 -14.75 -10.09
N GLY A 71 -6.29 -14.25 -11.18
CA GLY A 71 -7.69 -14.51 -11.52
C GLY A 71 -8.72 -13.51 -10.98
N LEU A 72 -8.29 -12.38 -10.42
CA LEU A 72 -9.19 -11.38 -9.80
C LEU A 72 -9.63 -10.24 -10.76
N GLN A 73 -9.48 -10.40 -12.07
CA GLN A 73 -9.87 -9.37 -13.05
C GLN A 73 -11.38 -9.08 -13.08
N GLY A 74 -12.20 -10.08 -12.71
CA GLY A 74 -13.66 -9.93 -12.61
C GLY A 74 -14.15 -9.42 -11.26
N CYS A 75 -13.28 -9.37 -10.24
CA CYS A 75 -13.65 -8.90 -8.91
C CYS A 75 -13.77 -7.37 -8.93
N LYS A 76 -14.84 -6.82 -8.35
CA LYS A 76 -15.05 -5.37 -8.31
C LYS A 76 -14.12 -4.66 -7.33
N GLY A 77 -13.64 -5.36 -6.31
CA GLY A 77 -12.71 -4.82 -5.34
C GLY A 77 -11.90 -5.90 -4.64
N ILE A 78 -10.85 -5.43 -3.98
CA ILE A 78 -10.19 -6.07 -2.86
C ILE A 78 -10.31 -5.03 -1.74
N PHE A 79 -10.79 -5.43 -0.57
CA PHE A 79 -11.04 -4.54 0.58
C PHE A 79 -10.93 -5.34 1.88
#